data_AF-A0AAN5IGE6-F1
#
_entry.id   AF-A0AAN5IGE6-F1
#
_cell.length_a   1.000
_cell.length_b   1.000
_cell.length_c   1.000
_cell.angle_alpha   90.00
_cell.angle_beta   90.00
_cell.angle_gamma   90.00
#
_symmetry.space_group_name_H-M   'P 1'
#
loop_
_entity.id
_entity.type
_entity.pdbx_description
1 polymer ?
#
loop_
_entity_poly.entity_id
_entity_poly.type
_entity_poly.pdbx_seq_one_letter_code
_entity_poly.pdbx_strand_id
1 'polypeptide(L)' 'IHVHFLKNRILPPRNPDTGFPIAYARLVFKDYEFLEDQLLTNYATENVFCYAIDKKASRTFRERFFKLEECLPNVVV' A
#
# COMPACT_ATOMS: atom_id res chain seq x y z
N ILE A 1 -13.33 -0.84 5.71
CA ILE A 1 -12.54 -1.01 4.48
C ILE A 1 -12.68 -2.46 4.05
N HIS A 2 -13.44 -2.73 2.98
CA HIS A 2 -13.58 -4.07 2.41
C HIS A 2 -12.47 -4.28 1.39
N VAL A 3 -11.75 -5.41 1.48
CA VAL A 3 -10.65 -5.79 0.58
C VAL A 3 -11.05 -5.68 -0.90
N HIS A 4 -12.30 -6.02 -1.23
CA HIS A 4 -12.82 -5.93 -2.59
C HIS A 4 -12.83 -4.49 -3.15
N PHE A 5 -13.11 -3.49 -2.31
CA PHE A 5 -13.11 -2.08 -2.73
C PHE A 5 -11.69 -1.55 -2.97
N LEU A 6 -10.72 -2.01 -2.17
CA LEU A 6 -9.30 -1.64 -2.34
C LEU A 6 -8.72 -2.19 -3.64
N LYS A 7 -8.98 -3.47 -3.93
CA LYS A 7 -8.55 -4.09 -5.20
C LYS A 7 -9.05 -3.31 -6.42
N ASN A 8 -10.34 -2.98 -6.46
CA ASN A 8 -10.92 -2.25 -7.60
C ASN A 8 -10.40 -0.80 -7.71
N ARG A 9 -9.99 -0.18 -6.62
CA ARG A 9 -9.37 1.16 -6.64
C ARG A 9 -7.93 1.13 -7.13
N ILE A 10 -7.14 0.13 -6.73
CA ILE A 10 -5.69 0.08 -6.95
C ILE A 10 -5.30 -0.65 -8.24
N LEU A 11 -6.09 -1.63 -8.68
CA LEU A 11 -5.77 -2.47 -9.83
C LEU A 11 -6.21 -1.99 -11.24
N PRO A 12 -6.82 -0.80 -11.49
CA PRO A 12 -6.90 -0.36 -12.87
C PRO A 12 -5.48 -0.01 -13.34
N PRO A 13 -5.00 -0.56 -14.47
CA PRO A 13 -3.60 -0.43 -14.89
C PRO A 13 -3.33 1.02 -15.30
N ARG A 14 -2.74 1.80 -14.39
CA ARG A 14 -2.18 3.13 -14.71
C ARG A 14 -0.72 3.04 -15.10
N ASN A 15 0.02 2.11 -14.50
CA ASN A 15 1.46 1.96 -14.68
C ASN A 15 1.75 0.59 -15.32
N PRO A 16 2.18 0.54 -16.58
CA PRO A 16 2.55 -0.71 -17.25
C PRO A 16 3.89 -1.24 -16.71
N ASP A 17 4.08 -2.56 -16.79
CA ASP A 17 5.36 -3.18 -16.44
C ASP A 17 6.48 -2.60 -17.32
N THR A 18 7.46 -1.97 -16.68
CA THR A 18 8.58 -1.28 -17.34
C THR A 18 9.81 -2.16 -17.54
N GLY A 19 9.87 -3.31 -16.85
CA GLY A 19 11.07 -4.15 -16.74
C GLY A 19 12.11 -3.62 -15.74
N PHE A 20 11.80 -2.54 -15.01
CA PHE A 20 12.68 -1.92 -14.00
C PHE A 20 11.96 -1.85 -12.65
N PRO A 21 11.92 -2.95 -11.88
CA PRO A 21 11.20 -3.00 -10.61
C PRO A 21 11.81 -2.06 -9.55
N ILE A 22 10.96 -1.34 -8.84
CA ILE A 22 11.34 -0.39 -7.78
C ILE A 22 10.89 -0.92 -6.41
N ALA A 23 11.76 -0.82 -5.41
CA ALA A 23 11.41 -1.08 -4.01
C ALA A 23 11.21 0.24 -3.24
N TYR A 24 10.03 0.42 -2.63
CA TYR A 24 9.70 1.54 -1.77
C TYR A 24 9.77 1.12 -0.30
N ALA A 25 10.42 1.91 0.54
CA ALA A 25 10.40 1.75 1.99
C ALA A 25 9.88 3.04 2.65
N ARG A 26 8.80 2.93 3.44
CA ARG A 26 8.13 4.10 4.04
C ARG A 26 7.93 3.90 5.54
N LEU A 27 8.27 4.93 6.31
CA LEU A 27 7.94 5.04 7.74
C LEU A 27 6.60 5.76 7.88
N VAL A 28 5.64 5.16 8.59
CA VAL A 28 4.26 5.68 8.66
C VAL A 28 3.70 5.72 10.08
N PHE A 29 2.89 6.73 10.39
CA PHE A 29 2.35 6.96 11.74
C PHE A 29 0.85 7.34 11.79
N LYS A 30 0.36 8.12 10.82
CA LYS A 30 -1.03 8.62 10.77
C LYS A 30 -1.49 8.86 9.32
N ASP A 31 -2.73 9.30 9.15
CA ASP A 31 -3.32 9.75 7.87
C ASP A 31 -3.32 8.64 6.78
N TYR A 32 -3.90 7.48 7.11
CA TYR A 32 -3.92 6.28 6.26
C TYR A 32 -4.46 6.54 4.84
N GLU A 33 -5.51 7.35 4.69
CA GLU A 33 -6.14 7.61 3.40
C GLU A 33 -5.19 8.32 2.43
N PHE A 34 -4.40 9.27 2.93
CA PHE A 34 -3.35 9.91 2.13
C PHE A 34 -2.27 8.91 1.70
N LEU A 35 -1.86 8.00 2.59
CA LEU A 35 -0.84 7.00 2.29
C LEU A 35 -1.34 5.95 1.28
N GLU A 36 -2.63 5.59 1.34
CA GLU A 36 -3.30 4.74 0.35
C GLU A 36 -3.38 5.42 -1.02
N ASP A 37 -3.72 6.70 -1.08
CA ASP A 37 -3.74 7.47 -2.34
C ASP A 37 -2.33 7.65 -2.92
N GLN A 38 -1.32 7.78 -2.05
CA GLN A 38 0.09 7.81 -2.46
C GLN A 38 0.55 6.45 -3.02
N LEU A 39 0.09 5.33 -2.44
CA LEU A 39 0.31 4.00 -3.00
C LEU A 39 -0.34 3.89 -4.38
N LEU A 40 -1.64 4.21 -4.46
CA LEU A 40 -2.43 4.16 -5.69
C LEU A 40 -1.76 4.92 -6.86
N THR A 41 -1.18 6.07 -6.59
CA THR A 41 -0.53 6.90 -7.62
C THR A 41 0.78 6.28 -8.14
N ASN A 42 1.50 5.52 -7.30
CA ASN A 42 2.80 4.93 -7.63
C ASN A 42 2.73 3.42 -7.91
N TYR A 43 1.56 2.80 -7.75
CA TYR A 43 1.42 1.35 -7.78
C TYR A 43 1.71 0.81 -9.18
N ALA A 44 2.64 -0.14 -9.26
CA ALA A 44 2.92 -0.95 -10.43
C ALA A 44 3.15 -2.38 -9.94
N THR A 45 2.79 -3.37 -10.75
CA THR A 45 2.80 -4.78 -10.36
C THR A 45 4.20 -5.33 -10.15
N GLU A 46 5.20 -4.79 -10.85
CA GLU A 46 6.61 -5.14 -10.69
C GLU A 46 7.28 -4.49 -9.47
N ASN A 47 6.65 -3.46 -8.87
CA ASN A 47 7.20 -2.75 -7.72
C ASN A 47 6.89 -3.48 -6.40
N VAL A 48 7.71 -3.23 -5.37
CA VAL A 48 7.52 -3.72 -4.00
C VAL A 48 7.35 -2.53 -3.05
N PHE A 49 6.38 -2.60 -2.13
CA PHE A 49 6.05 -1.53 -1.19
C PHE A 49 6.12 -2.00 0.26
N CYS A 50 7.10 -1.51 1.02
CA CYS A 50 7.31 -1.83 2.42
C CYS A 50 6.93 -0.65 3.34
N TYR A 51 6.13 -0.92 4.37
CA TYR A 51 5.62 0.07 5.32
C TYR A 51 5.98 -0.27 6.76
N ALA A 52 7.03 0.34 7.30
CA ALA A 52 7.31 0.23 8.73
C ALA A 52 6.42 1.19 9.54
N ILE A 53 5.55 0.63 10.37
CA ILE A 53 4.59 1.39 11.17
C ILE A 53 5.19 1.80 12.51
N ASP A 54 5.09 3.08 12.86
CA ASP A 54 5.54 3.60 14.15
C ASP A 54 4.82 2.92 15.33
N LYS A 55 5.59 2.59 16.38
CA LYS A 55 5.11 1.89 17.58
C LYS A 55 4.08 2.70 18.40
N LYS A 56 3.92 3.99 18.14
CA LYS A 56 2.91 4.86 18.76
C LYS A 56 1.65 5.01 17.89
N ALA A 57 1.64 4.52 16.65
CA ALA A 57 0.47 4.59 15.78
C ALA A 57 -0.74 3.90 16.41
N SER A 58 -1.94 4.41 16.12
CA SER A 58 -3.17 3.86 16.68
C SER A 58 -3.41 2.42 16.20
N ARG A 59 -4.12 1.63 17.01
CA ARG A 59 -4.49 0.25 16.65
C ARG A 59 -5.25 0.21 15.32
N THR A 60 -6.22 1.12 15.14
CA THR A 60 -7.00 1.22 13.91
C THR A 60 -6.13 1.51 12.69
N PHE A 61 -5.09 2.34 12.84
CA PHE A 61 -4.16 2.64 11.75
C PHE A 61 -3.38 1.38 11.31
N ARG A 62 -2.87 0.61 12.27
CA ARG A 62 -2.16 -0.66 11.99
C ARG A 62 -3.05 -1.69 11.31
N GLU A 63 -4.25 -1.89 11.82
CA GLU A 63 -5.21 -2.84 11.26
C GLU A 63 -5.58 -2.50 9.80
N ARG A 64 -5.57 -1.21 9.42
CA ARG A 64 -5.78 -0.82 8.01
C ARG A 64 -4.60 -1.21 7.13
N PHE A 65 -3.36 -1.07 7.60
CA PHE A 65 -2.16 -1.50 6.86
C PHE A 65 -2.06 -3.03 6.72
N PHE A 66 -2.36 -3.79 7.76
CA PHE A 66 -2.38 -5.27 7.64
C PHE A 66 -3.44 -5.75 6.63
N LYS A 67 -4.61 -5.10 6.59
CA LYS A 67 -5.62 -5.37 5.55
C LYS A 67 -5.16 -4.99 4.15
N LEU A 68 -4.29 -3.98 4.03
CA LEU A 68 -3.70 -3.57 2.75
C LEU A 68 -2.70 -4.62 2.25
N GLU A 69 -1.84 -5.14 3.14
CA GLU A 69 -0.92 -6.26 2.87
C GLU A 69 -1.68 -7.53 2.44
N GLU A 70 -2.75 -7.91 3.14
CA GLU A 70 -3.61 -9.04 2.73
C GLU A 70 -4.25 -8.84 1.35
N CYS A 71 -4.43 -7.58 0.92
CA CYS A 71 -5.09 -7.22 -0.31
C CYS A 71 -4.15 -7.25 -1.53
N LEU A 72 -2.89 -6.87 -1.36
CA LEU A 72 -1.93 -6.63 -2.44
C LEU A 72 -0.65 -7.45 -2.20
N PRO A 73 -0.33 -8.43 -3.07
CA PRO A 73 0.75 -9.38 -2.83
C PRO A 73 2.16 -8.76 -2.83
N ASN A 74 2.30 -7.53 -3.32
CA ASN A 74 3.56 -6.77 -3.39
C ASN A 74 3.65 -5.65 -2.33
N VAL A 75 2.74 -5.65 -1.35
CA VAL A 75 2.81 -4.80 -0.15
C VAL A 75 3.28 -5.63 1.03
N VAL A 76 4.15 -5.08 1.87
CA VAL A 76 4.70 -5.69 3.09
C VAL A 76 4.65 -4.65 4.22
N VAL A 77 4.31 -5.07 5.45
CA VAL A 77 4.16 -4.19 6.62
C VAL A 77 5.01 -4.63 7.81
#